data_AF-A0A8H5H102-F1
#
_entry.id   AF-A0A8H5H102-F1
#
_cell.length_a   1.000
_cell.length_b   1.000
_cell.length_c   1.000
_cell.angle_alpha   90.00
_cell.angle_beta   90.00
_cell.angle_gamma   90.00
#
_symmetry.space_group_name_H-M   'P 1'
#
loop_
_entity.id
_entity.type
_entity.pdbx_description
1 polymer ?
#
loop_
_entity_poly.entity_id
_entity_poly.type
_entity_poly.pdbx_seq_one_letter_code
_entity_poly.pdbx_strand_id
1 'polypeptide(L)'
;MSPSFNHPSSENPQQFSDFQLSATIMSNAYPYLHALARSSNSIPGSLSICNKSTSVEAPPSSLSLQAPYPTRLPALHRPSFVTFSFMGLSPDITNCTVFGPRFATCYNILTIPSTPGFTVIQDMNERNVAAIAWKQPAFVEIGGMVTRQKTRQWLRLSPNGTYRTMEVCGVRYFWVSRESVISLYSRSSSSDEPIARITEKDGVFVLDIMPDVLQAGLLELCVVATVLLRSKHDIDHD
;
A
#
# COMPACT_ATOMS: atom_id res chain seq x y z
N MET A 1 45.67 -42.61 14.39
CA MET A 1 45.29 -41.18 14.43
C MET A 1 43.89 -41.08 13.86
N SER A 2 42.89 -40.97 14.73
CA SER A 2 41.47 -40.93 14.37
C SER A 2 40.96 -39.51 14.55
N PRO A 3 40.15 -38.94 13.63
CA PRO A 3 39.65 -37.59 13.79
C PRO A 3 38.38 -37.60 14.66
N SER A 4 38.38 -36.76 15.69
CA SER A 4 37.22 -36.50 16.54
C SER A 4 36.22 -35.62 15.81
N PHE A 5 34.97 -36.08 15.71
CA PHE A 5 33.84 -35.29 15.22
C PHE A 5 33.30 -34.40 16.36
N ASN A 6 33.31 -33.08 16.12
CA ASN A 6 32.62 -32.11 16.98
C ASN A 6 31.13 -32.08 16.63
N HIS A 7 30.30 -32.23 17.65
CA HIS A 7 28.84 -32.10 17.60
C HIS A 7 28.45 -30.61 17.62
N PRO A 8 27.54 -30.14 16.75
CA PRO A 8 26.99 -28.79 16.88
C PRO A 8 25.93 -28.73 17.98
N SER A 9 26.03 -27.66 18.76
CA SER A 9 25.17 -27.30 19.88
C SER A 9 23.72 -27.05 19.46
N SER A 10 22.81 -27.61 20.26
CA SER A 10 21.36 -27.38 20.27
C SER A 10 20.99 -25.89 20.17
N GLU A 11 20.36 -25.48 19.07
CA GLU A 11 19.67 -24.19 18.93
C GLU A 11 18.58 -24.05 20.01
N ASN A 12 18.56 -22.90 20.69
CA ASN A 12 17.67 -22.61 21.81
C ASN A 12 16.30 -22.08 21.30
N PRO A 13 15.18 -22.81 21.48
CA PRO A 13 13.87 -22.42 20.96
C PRO A 13 13.19 -21.25 21.71
N GLN A 14 13.79 -20.67 22.75
CA GLN A 14 13.15 -19.63 23.57
C GLN A 14 13.13 -18.22 22.98
N GLN A 15 13.91 -17.89 21.93
CA GLN A 15 13.81 -16.56 21.30
C GLN A 15 12.57 -16.38 20.39
N PHE A 16 11.85 -17.45 20.09
CA PHE A 16 10.66 -17.41 19.24
C PHE A 16 9.36 -17.06 20.00
N SER A 17 9.33 -17.14 21.33
CA SER A 17 8.12 -16.86 22.12
C SER A 17 7.84 -15.37 22.34
N ASP A 18 8.85 -14.49 22.23
CA ASP A 18 8.66 -13.06 22.46
C ASP A 18 7.93 -12.35 21.31
N PHE A 19 7.97 -12.92 20.09
CA PHE A 19 7.17 -12.41 18.97
C PHE A 19 5.67 -12.74 19.12
N GLN A 20 5.33 -13.88 19.73
CA GLN A 20 3.94 -14.25 20.06
C GLN A 20 3.34 -13.37 21.16
N LEU A 21 4.16 -12.86 22.08
CA LEU A 21 3.70 -11.97 23.15
C LEU A 21 3.29 -10.58 22.65
N SER A 22 3.81 -10.12 21.50
CA SER A 22 3.37 -8.85 20.89
C SER A 22 1.98 -8.93 20.26
N ALA A 23 1.58 -10.10 19.75
CA ALA A 23 0.26 -10.31 19.13
C ALA A 23 -0.91 -10.17 20.13
N THR A 24 -0.67 -10.41 21.42
CA THR A 24 -1.70 -10.30 22.47
C THR A 24 -1.97 -8.84 22.89
N ILE A 25 -1.02 -7.92 22.66
CA ILE A 25 -1.17 -6.50 23.01
C ILE A 25 -1.73 -5.68 21.83
N MET A 26 -1.69 -6.21 20.59
CA MET A 26 -2.09 -5.48 19.38
C MET A 26 -3.60 -5.50 19.07
N SER A 27 -4.44 -6.16 19.89
CA SER A 27 -5.88 -6.28 19.61
C SER A 27 -6.71 -4.99 19.87
N ASN A 28 -6.11 -3.93 20.43
CA ASN A 28 -6.85 -2.76 20.92
C ASN A 28 -6.66 -1.46 20.12
N ALA A 29 -5.96 -1.47 18.96
CA ALA A 29 -5.49 -0.23 18.34
C ALA A 29 -6.25 0.28 17.09
N TYR A 30 -7.25 -0.43 16.54
CA TYR A 30 -7.89 0.01 15.27
C TYR A 30 -9.42 -0.10 15.24
N PRO A 31 -10.18 0.83 15.86
CA PRO A 31 -11.64 0.85 15.77
C PRO A 31 -12.22 1.36 14.43
N TYR A 32 -11.40 1.66 13.40
CA TYR A 32 -11.87 2.36 12.19
C TYR A 32 -12.23 1.46 10.99
N LEU A 33 -11.96 0.15 11.03
CA LEU A 33 -12.14 -0.73 9.87
C LEU A 33 -13.58 -1.19 9.58
N HIS A 34 -14.59 -0.73 10.33
CA HIS A 34 -15.99 -1.12 10.11
C HIS A 34 -16.88 -0.04 9.46
N ALA A 35 -16.38 1.18 9.21
CA ALA A 35 -17.23 2.30 8.78
C ALA A 35 -17.49 2.42 7.26
N LEU A 36 -16.73 1.74 6.40
CA LEU A 36 -16.84 1.92 4.93
C LEU A 36 -17.61 0.82 4.19
N ALA A 37 -18.12 -0.20 4.88
CA ALA A 37 -18.83 -1.33 4.25
C ALA A 37 -20.38 -1.21 4.27
N ARG A 38 -20.95 -0.09 4.75
CA ARG A 38 -22.42 0.10 4.83
C ARG A 38 -22.86 1.49 4.39
N SER A 39 -22.74 1.78 3.09
CA SER A 39 -23.57 2.82 2.48
C SER A 39 -23.77 2.53 1.00
N SER A 40 -24.74 1.66 0.73
CA SER A 40 -25.35 1.49 -0.59
C SER A 40 -26.61 0.67 -0.39
N ASN A 41 -27.76 1.36 -0.37
CA ASN A 41 -29.05 0.94 -0.93
C ASN A 41 -30.18 1.77 -0.32
N SER A 42 -30.68 2.74 -1.09
CA SER A 42 -32.12 2.92 -1.35
C SER A 42 -32.33 4.12 -2.27
N ILE A 43 -32.53 3.83 -3.56
CA ILE A 43 -33.35 4.67 -4.44
C ILE A 43 -34.78 4.14 -4.28
N PRO A 44 -35.78 5.02 -4.14
CA PRO A 44 -36.95 4.86 -5.01
C PRO A 44 -37.56 6.19 -5.49
N GLY A 45 -38.16 6.14 -6.70
CA GLY A 45 -39.24 7.03 -7.13
C GLY A 45 -38.78 8.24 -7.94
N SER A 46 -38.77 8.17 -9.27
CA SER A 46 -39.94 8.36 -10.17
C SER A 46 -40.47 9.80 -10.20
N LEU A 47 -40.10 10.47 -11.30
CA LEU A 47 -40.83 11.45 -12.10
C LEU A 47 -42.12 12.04 -11.51
N SER A 48 -42.14 13.36 -11.34
CA SER A 48 -43.32 14.19 -11.62
C SER A 48 -42.92 15.61 -12.00
N ILE A 49 -43.18 15.90 -13.27
CA ILE A 49 -43.18 17.20 -13.92
C ILE A 49 -44.40 17.97 -13.41
N CYS A 50 -44.21 19.21 -12.95
CA CYS A 50 -45.29 20.20 -12.89
C CYS A 50 -44.78 21.53 -13.44
N ASN A 51 -45.06 21.72 -14.73
CA ASN A 51 -44.96 23.00 -15.40
C ASN A 51 -45.98 23.95 -14.78
N LYS A 52 -45.53 25.11 -14.29
CA LYS A 52 -46.41 26.23 -14.01
C LYS A 52 -45.97 27.44 -14.83
N SER A 53 -46.65 27.58 -15.96
CA SER A 53 -46.57 28.71 -16.87
C SER A 53 -46.95 29.99 -16.14
N THR A 54 -46.07 31.00 -16.16
CA THR A 54 -46.49 32.39 -15.96
C THR A 54 -45.74 33.24 -16.98
N SER A 55 -46.52 33.75 -17.94
CA SER A 55 -46.15 34.65 -19.02
C SER A 55 -45.97 36.06 -18.47
N VAL A 56 -44.85 36.73 -18.77
CA VAL A 56 -44.81 38.20 -18.96
C VAL A 56 -43.68 38.58 -19.94
N GLU A 57 -44.08 38.96 -21.15
CA GLU A 57 -43.68 40.17 -21.91
C GLU A 57 -42.19 40.58 -22.08
N ALA A 58 -41.72 40.60 -23.34
CA ALA A 58 -40.48 41.25 -23.81
C ALA A 58 -40.80 42.64 -24.43
N PRO A 59 -39.86 43.62 -24.40
CA PRO A 59 -39.10 44.00 -25.62
C PRO A 59 -37.70 44.64 -25.32
N PRO A 60 -36.99 45.26 -26.29
CA PRO A 60 -36.35 44.70 -27.47
C PRO A 60 -34.80 44.75 -27.42
N SER A 61 -34.21 44.05 -28.38
CA SER A 61 -32.81 43.90 -28.77
C SER A 61 -31.80 45.02 -28.42
N SER A 62 -30.75 44.65 -27.68
CA SER A 62 -29.45 45.33 -27.71
C SER A 62 -28.37 44.34 -28.18
N LEU A 63 -27.80 44.61 -29.36
CA LEU A 63 -26.64 43.94 -29.92
C LEU A 63 -25.40 44.23 -29.06
N SER A 64 -25.03 43.29 -28.19
CA SER A 64 -23.72 43.26 -27.54
C SER A 64 -22.87 42.16 -28.16
N LEU A 65 -21.79 42.55 -28.83
CA LEU A 65 -20.68 41.67 -29.25
C LEU A 65 -20.07 41.01 -28.02
N GLN A 66 -20.57 39.82 -27.65
CA GLN A 66 -19.96 38.98 -26.62
C GLN A 66 -18.76 38.26 -27.23
N ALA A 67 -17.58 38.59 -26.72
CA ALA A 67 -16.38 37.81 -26.95
C ALA A 67 -16.61 36.36 -26.49
N PRO A 68 -16.09 35.34 -27.20
CA PRO A 68 -16.24 33.95 -26.78
C PRO A 68 -15.56 33.79 -25.43
N TYR A 69 -16.35 33.42 -24.41
CA TYR A 69 -15.83 32.96 -23.14
C TYR A 69 -14.79 31.86 -23.43
N PRO A 70 -13.57 31.93 -22.86
CA PRO A 70 -12.70 30.77 -22.89
C PRO A 70 -13.42 29.69 -22.11
N THR A 71 -13.90 28.66 -22.81
CA THR A 71 -14.30 27.39 -22.22
C THR A 71 -13.08 26.88 -21.47
N ARG A 72 -12.94 27.22 -20.18
CA ARG A 72 -12.01 26.55 -19.28
C ARG A 72 -12.50 25.11 -19.24
N LEU A 73 -11.86 24.27 -20.04
CA LEU A 73 -11.95 22.82 -19.88
C LEU A 73 -11.73 22.54 -18.39
N PRO A 74 -12.58 21.73 -17.74
CA PRO A 74 -12.31 21.32 -16.37
C PRO A 74 -10.92 20.72 -16.37
N ALA A 75 -10.00 21.35 -15.64
CA ALA A 75 -8.65 20.84 -15.49
C ALA A 75 -8.82 19.40 -15.00
N LEU A 76 -8.37 18.44 -15.82
CA LEU A 76 -8.30 17.03 -15.44
C LEU A 76 -7.71 16.99 -14.04
N HIS A 77 -8.52 16.60 -13.07
CA HIS A 77 -8.17 16.61 -11.66
C HIS A 77 -7.10 15.54 -11.47
N ARG A 78 -5.83 15.91 -11.67
CA ARG A 78 -4.72 15.00 -11.43
C ARG A 78 -4.73 14.71 -9.92
N PRO A 79 -4.88 13.45 -9.49
CA PRO A 79 -4.81 13.12 -8.08
C PRO A 79 -3.49 13.62 -7.50
N SER A 80 -3.60 14.33 -6.38
CA SER A 80 -2.45 14.69 -5.58
C SER A 80 -1.97 13.45 -4.85
N PHE A 81 -0.77 12.96 -5.18
CA PHE A 81 -0.13 11.90 -4.43
C PHE A 81 0.70 12.47 -3.28
N VAL A 82 0.81 11.67 -2.23
CA VAL A 82 1.75 11.87 -1.13
C VAL A 82 2.95 10.96 -1.36
N THR A 83 4.14 11.56 -1.39
CA THR A 83 5.37 10.86 -1.77
C THR A 83 6.14 10.37 -0.54
N PHE A 84 6.58 9.13 -0.61
CA PHE A 84 7.49 8.49 0.34
C PHE A 84 8.74 7.99 -0.38
N SER A 85 9.91 8.23 0.17
CA SER A 85 11.19 7.90 -0.46
C SER A 85 11.97 6.90 0.40
N PHE A 86 12.46 5.83 -0.22
CA PHE A 86 13.30 4.82 0.41
C PHE A 86 14.77 5.17 0.15
N MET A 87 15.47 5.61 1.19
CA MET A 87 16.85 6.12 1.08
C MET A 87 17.80 5.39 2.03
N GLY A 88 19.09 5.46 1.74
CA GLY A 88 20.12 4.79 2.54
C GLY A 88 20.16 3.27 2.36
N LEU A 89 19.84 2.79 1.14
CA LEU A 89 19.89 1.37 0.77
C LEU A 89 21.27 0.75 1.09
N SER A 90 21.32 -0.25 1.98
CA SER A 90 22.59 -0.85 2.42
C SER A 90 22.46 -2.35 2.79
N PRO A 91 22.62 -3.31 1.87
CA PRO A 91 22.98 -3.14 0.46
C PRO A 91 21.79 -2.90 -0.49
N ASP A 92 20.55 -3.04 0.00
CA ASP A 92 19.33 -2.93 -0.80
C ASP A 92 18.15 -2.39 0.02
N ILE A 93 16.93 -2.52 -0.51
CA ILE A 93 15.70 -2.01 0.13
C ILE A 93 15.37 -2.70 1.46
N THR A 94 15.95 -3.86 1.75
CA THR A 94 15.75 -4.56 3.03
C THR A 94 16.48 -3.91 4.20
N ASN A 95 17.32 -2.90 3.93
CA ASN A 95 17.99 -2.10 4.94
C ASN A 95 18.05 -0.64 4.50
N CYS A 96 17.05 0.15 4.88
CA CYS A 96 16.90 1.54 4.48
C CYS A 96 15.94 2.32 5.38
N THR A 97 15.82 3.62 5.16
CA THR A 97 14.89 4.51 5.86
C THR A 97 13.85 5.05 4.89
N VAL A 98 12.59 5.02 5.32
CA VAL A 98 11.46 5.58 4.55
C VAL A 98 11.16 6.98 5.06
N PHE A 99 11.29 7.97 4.18
CA PHE A 99 10.99 9.37 4.44
C PHE A 99 9.66 9.76 3.79
N GLY A 100 8.76 10.38 4.55
CA GLY A 100 7.53 10.96 4.03
C GLY A 100 7.67 12.43 3.63
N PRO A 101 6.54 13.15 3.53
CA PRO A 101 6.52 14.57 3.21
C PRO A 101 7.40 15.41 4.14
N ARG A 102 8.08 16.40 3.57
CA ARG A 102 9.05 17.26 4.27
C ARG A 102 10.23 16.50 4.87
N PHE A 103 10.56 15.33 4.29
CA PHE A 103 11.70 14.52 4.72
C PHE A 103 11.59 14.06 6.18
N ALA A 104 10.36 13.92 6.68
CA ALA A 104 10.13 13.34 8.00
C ALA A 104 10.32 11.83 7.90
N THR A 105 11.16 11.25 8.75
CA THR A 105 11.27 9.79 8.85
C THR A 105 9.91 9.20 9.23
N CYS A 106 9.53 8.11 8.57
CA CYS A 106 8.29 7.38 8.84
C CYS A 106 8.59 5.96 9.32
N TYR A 107 9.54 5.28 8.67
CA TYR A 107 9.90 3.91 9.01
C TYR A 107 11.40 3.66 8.87
N ASN A 108 11.91 2.74 9.68
CA ASN A 108 13.20 2.10 9.49
C ASN A 108 12.98 0.65 9.04
N ILE A 109 13.57 0.26 7.93
CA ILE A 109 13.55 -1.11 7.41
C ILE A 109 14.93 -1.69 7.70
N LEU A 110 14.98 -2.76 8.50
CA LEU A 110 16.22 -3.29 9.04
C LEU A 110 16.28 -4.80 8.87
N THR A 111 17.31 -5.29 8.18
CA THR A 111 17.66 -6.72 8.21
C THR A 111 18.49 -7.01 9.46
N ILE A 112 18.02 -7.93 10.29
CA ILE A 112 18.64 -8.22 11.59
C ILE A 112 19.95 -8.99 11.36
N PRO A 113 21.12 -8.47 11.77
CA PRO A 113 22.40 -9.13 11.52
C PRO A 113 22.54 -10.49 12.21
N SER A 114 21.94 -10.66 13.40
CA SER A 114 21.98 -11.91 14.18
C SER A 114 21.10 -13.02 13.59
N THR A 115 20.17 -12.67 12.71
CA THR A 115 19.26 -13.62 12.03
C THR A 115 19.20 -13.26 10.54
N PRO A 116 20.24 -13.62 9.77
CA PRO A 116 20.28 -13.37 8.33
C PRO A 116 19.02 -13.91 7.65
N GLY A 117 18.42 -13.10 6.78
CA GLY A 117 17.15 -13.45 6.14
C GLY A 117 15.91 -13.10 6.95
N PHE A 118 16.02 -12.21 7.94
CA PHE A 118 14.88 -11.62 8.63
C PHE A 118 14.94 -10.10 8.57
N THR A 119 13.89 -9.47 8.04
CA THR A 119 13.76 -8.01 7.93
C THR A 119 12.57 -7.54 8.75
N VAL A 120 12.76 -6.49 9.55
CA VAL A 120 11.70 -5.82 10.29
C VAL A 120 11.45 -4.44 9.74
N ILE A 121 10.20 -3.99 9.81
CA ILE A 121 9.81 -2.62 9.53
C ILE A 121 9.39 -2.00 10.86
N GLN A 122 10.06 -0.93 11.26
CA GLN A 122 9.85 -0.23 12.51
C GLN A 122 9.26 1.15 12.27
N ASP A 123 8.33 1.57 13.13
CA ASP A 123 7.84 2.95 13.15
C ASP A 123 8.83 3.90 13.85
N MET A 124 8.44 5.18 13.96
CA MET A 124 9.23 6.22 14.62
C MET A 124 9.45 6.03 16.12
N ASN A 125 8.69 5.12 16.75
CA ASN A 125 8.84 4.76 18.16
C ASN A 125 9.62 3.43 18.31
N GLU A 126 10.31 2.99 17.25
CA GLU A 126 11.06 1.73 17.18
C GLU A 126 10.20 0.49 17.40
N ARG A 127 8.87 0.61 17.21
CA ARG A 127 7.96 -0.52 17.33
C ARG A 127 7.93 -1.28 16.01
N ASN A 128 8.10 -2.60 16.08
CA ASN A 128 7.97 -3.47 14.91
C ASN A 128 6.50 -3.48 14.44
N VAL A 129 6.24 -2.89 13.27
CA VAL A 129 4.90 -2.87 12.65
C VAL A 129 4.72 -3.98 11.63
N ALA A 130 5.81 -4.49 11.06
CA ALA A 130 5.79 -5.63 10.15
C ALA A 130 7.11 -6.39 10.16
N ALA A 131 7.08 -7.63 9.68
CA ALA A 131 8.24 -8.50 9.56
C ALA A 131 8.17 -9.37 8.30
N ILE A 132 9.34 -9.65 7.74
CA ILE A 132 9.52 -10.52 6.58
C ILE A 132 10.62 -11.53 6.91
N ALA A 133 10.30 -12.82 6.81
CA ALA A 133 11.27 -13.90 6.89
C ALA A 133 11.53 -14.42 5.47
N TRP A 134 12.76 -14.24 4.98
CA TRP A 134 13.17 -14.57 3.62
C TRP A 134 13.63 -16.02 3.43
N LYS A 135 13.85 -16.77 4.52
CA LYS A 135 14.20 -18.19 4.46
C LYS A 135 13.04 -18.97 3.85
N GLN A 136 13.31 -19.83 2.86
CA GLN A 136 12.24 -20.52 2.14
C GLN A 136 11.50 -21.57 2.99
N PRO A 137 10.16 -21.62 2.92
CA PRO A 137 9.31 -20.68 2.17
C PRO A 137 9.25 -19.31 2.87
N ALA A 138 9.33 -18.21 2.11
CA ALA A 138 9.31 -16.87 2.70
C ALA A 138 7.95 -16.53 3.35
N PHE A 139 7.97 -15.81 4.47
CA PHE A 139 6.79 -15.39 5.24
C PHE A 139 6.73 -13.88 5.44
N VAL A 140 5.51 -13.36 5.55
CA VAL A 140 5.21 -11.94 5.83
C VAL A 140 4.19 -11.84 6.96
N GLU A 141 4.34 -10.81 7.78
CA GLU A 141 3.42 -10.44 8.86
C GLU A 141 3.35 -8.90 8.96
N ILE A 142 2.14 -8.37 9.11
CA ILE A 142 1.87 -6.93 9.27
C ILE A 142 0.90 -6.77 10.43
N GLY A 143 1.31 -6.06 11.48
CA GLY A 143 0.56 -5.89 12.72
C GLY A 143 -0.87 -5.39 12.46
N GLY A 144 -1.85 -6.12 13.00
CA GLY A 144 -3.28 -5.78 12.88
C GLY A 144 -3.92 -5.96 11.49
N MET A 145 -3.13 -6.21 10.43
CA MET A 145 -3.65 -6.26 9.05
C MET A 145 -3.44 -7.61 8.36
N VAL A 146 -2.26 -8.22 8.56
CA VAL A 146 -1.86 -9.45 7.87
C VAL A 146 -1.24 -10.41 8.89
N THR A 147 -1.98 -11.46 9.23
CA THR A 147 -1.45 -12.57 10.02
C THR A 147 -0.32 -13.26 9.27
N ARG A 148 0.66 -13.80 10.01
CA ARG A 148 1.80 -14.51 9.43
C ARG A 148 1.38 -15.54 8.39
N GLN A 149 1.80 -15.34 7.14
CA GLN A 149 1.50 -16.24 6.03
C GLN A 149 2.61 -16.23 4.97
N LYS A 150 2.59 -17.18 4.03
CA LYS A 150 3.56 -17.21 2.94
C LYS A 150 3.47 -15.95 2.10
N THR A 151 4.61 -15.37 1.71
CA THR A 151 4.66 -14.17 0.86
C THR A 151 3.88 -14.35 -0.45
N ARG A 152 4.05 -15.49 -1.13
CA ARG A 152 3.30 -15.85 -2.35
C ARG A 152 1.77 -15.95 -2.15
N GLN A 153 1.31 -16.24 -0.93
CA GLN A 153 -0.12 -16.34 -0.63
C GLN A 153 -0.70 -14.93 -0.45
N TRP A 154 0.05 -14.07 0.24
CA TRP A 154 -0.33 -12.69 0.46
C TRP A 154 -0.27 -11.83 -0.81
N LEU A 155 0.83 -11.94 -1.56
CA LEU A 155 1.12 -11.17 -2.76
C LEU A 155 1.20 -12.09 -3.99
N ARG A 156 0.05 -12.66 -4.34
CA ARG A 156 -0.08 -13.73 -5.32
C ARG A 156 0.18 -13.26 -6.73
N LEU A 157 1.15 -13.87 -7.42
CA LEU A 157 1.40 -13.64 -8.83
C LEU A 157 0.26 -14.22 -9.69
N SER A 158 -0.17 -13.48 -10.70
CA SER A 158 -1.14 -13.95 -11.69
C SER A 158 -0.54 -15.08 -12.55
N PRO A 159 -1.36 -15.99 -13.12
CA PRO A 159 -0.85 -17.09 -13.95
C PRO A 159 -0.03 -16.63 -15.17
N ASN A 160 -0.30 -15.43 -15.68
CA ASN A 160 0.43 -14.81 -16.79
C ASN A 160 1.60 -13.93 -16.33
N GLY A 161 1.88 -13.83 -15.02
CA GLY A 161 2.99 -13.07 -14.47
C GLY A 161 2.90 -11.54 -14.62
N THR A 162 1.76 -10.99 -15.04
CA THR A 162 1.63 -9.56 -15.36
C THR A 162 1.21 -8.68 -14.19
N TYR A 163 0.62 -9.26 -13.15
CA TYR A 163 0.23 -8.54 -11.94
C TYR A 163 0.29 -9.43 -10.71
N ARG A 164 0.36 -8.80 -9.54
CA ARG A 164 0.21 -9.45 -8.24
C ARG A 164 -1.08 -9.00 -7.57
N THR A 165 -1.71 -9.90 -6.84
CA THR A 165 -2.97 -9.66 -6.13
C THR A 165 -2.73 -9.79 -4.64
N MET A 166 -3.29 -8.87 -3.85
CA MET A 166 -3.38 -8.98 -2.40
C MET A 166 -4.79 -8.66 -1.92
N GLU A 167 -5.16 -9.20 -0.77
CA GLU A 167 -6.47 -8.98 -0.16
C GLU A 167 -6.31 -8.57 1.31
N VAL A 168 -6.99 -7.49 1.70
CA VAL A 168 -6.88 -6.87 3.02
C VAL A 168 -8.28 -6.45 3.43
N CYS A 169 -8.76 -6.93 4.58
CA CYS A 169 -10.12 -6.65 5.07
C CYS A 169 -11.22 -6.93 4.02
N GLY A 170 -11.04 -7.97 3.19
CA GLY A 170 -11.97 -8.34 2.11
C GLY A 170 -11.92 -7.45 0.86
N VAL A 171 -11.05 -6.43 0.84
CA VAL A 171 -10.80 -5.60 -0.34
C VAL A 171 -9.61 -6.14 -1.11
N ARG A 172 -9.80 -6.33 -2.42
CA ARG A 172 -8.78 -6.86 -3.32
C ARG A 172 -8.07 -5.75 -4.07
N TYR A 173 -6.75 -5.82 -4.06
CA TYR A 173 -5.86 -4.88 -4.73
C TYR A 173 -4.95 -5.58 -5.73
N PHE A 174 -4.53 -4.85 -6.75
CA PHE A 174 -3.71 -5.35 -7.85
C PHE A 174 -2.47 -4.48 -8.04
N TRP A 175 -1.29 -5.07 -7.86
CA TRP A 175 -0.02 -4.47 -8.23
C TRP A 175 0.31 -4.87 -9.66
N VAL A 176 0.27 -3.91 -10.59
CA VAL A 176 0.53 -4.12 -12.01
C VAL A 176 1.86 -3.48 -12.35
N SER A 177 2.80 -4.28 -12.86
CA SER A 177 4.08 -3.78 -13.35
C SER A 177 3.94 -3.37 -14.82
N ARG A 178 4.26 -2.13 -15.14
CA ARG A 178 4.33 -1.62 -16.53
C ARG A 178 5.57 -0.78 -16.68
N GLU A 179 6.43 -1.15 -17.63
CA GLU A 179 7.70 -0.47 -17.89
C GLU A 179 8.57 -0.39 -16.62
N SER A 180 8.80 0.81 -16.08
CA SER A 180 9.57 1.07 -14.87
C SER A 180 8.72 1.43 -13.64
N VAL A 181 7.39 1.29 -13.75
CA VAL A 181 6.43 1.70 -12.71
C VAL A 181 5.61 0.49 -12.26
N ILE A 182 5.51 0.30 -10.95
CA ILE A 182 4.57 -0.68 -10.37
C ILE A 182 3.40 0.09 -9.76
N SER A 183 2.21 -0.09 -10.29
CA SER A 183 1.02 0.65 -9.90
C SER A 183 0.04 -0.21 -9.13
N LEU A 184 -0.54 0.34 -8.07
CA LEU A 184 -1.58 -0.29 -7.27
C LEU A 184 -2.96 0.18 -7.73
N TYR A 185 -3.87 -0.77 -7.94
CA TYR A 185 -5.27 -0.52 -8.24
C TYR A 185 -6.17 -1.20 -7.23
N SER A 186 -7.34 -0.60 -6.96
CA SER A 186 -8.41 -1.26 -6.21
C SER A 186 -9.49 -1.74 -7.18
N ARG A 187 -10.12 -2.89 -6.89
CA ARG A 187 -11.32 -3.31 -7.65
C ARG A 187 -12.51 -2.37 -7.45
N SER A 188 -12.54 -1.66 -6.32
CA SER A 188 -13.67 -0.80 -5.95
C SER A 188 -13.64 0.58 -6.60
N SER A 189 -12.50 1.00 -7.18
CA SER A 189 -12.41 2.28 -7.86
C SER A 189 -13.00 2.15 -9.26
N SER A 190 -14.01 2.98 -9.56
CA SER A 190 -14.55 3.10 -10.92
C SER A 190 -13.59 3.81 -11.89
N SER A 191 -12.51 4.38 -11.37
CA SER A 191 -11.43 4.99 -12.14
C SER A 191 -10.36 3.95 -12.47
N ASP A 192 -9.88 3.96 -13.72
CA ASP A 192 -8.65 3.27 -14.15
C ASP A 192 -7.37 3.94 -13.62
N GLU A 193 -7.50 4.73 -12.55
CA GLU A 193 -6.43 5.51 -11.95
C GLU A 193 -5.78 4.72 -10.81
N PRO A 194 -4.45 4.62 -10.77
CA PRO A 194 -3.76 3.94 -9.68
C PRO A 194 -3.89 4.70 -8.37
N ILE A 195 -4.06 3.97 -7.28
CA ILE A 195 -4.19 4.54 -5.93
C ILE A 195 -2.84 4.63 -5.19
N ALA A 196 -1.83 3.90 -5.68
CA ALA A 196 -0.43 4.06 -5.29
C ALA A 196 0.50 3.67 -6.46
N ARG A 197 1.74 4.15 -6.45
CA ARG A 197 2.75 3.87 -7.48
C ARG A 197 4.12 3.76 -6.86
N ILE A 198 4.89 2.77 -7.33
CA ILE A 198 6.30 2.61 -7.02
C ILE A 198 7.07 2.97 -8.29
N THR A 199 8.00 3.91 -8.16
CA THR A 199 8.94 4.29 -9.22
C THR A 199 10.37 4.20 -8.68
N GLU A 200 11.32 4.03 -9.59
CA GLU A 200 12.74 4.14 -9.28
C GLU A 200 13.29 5.37 -9.98
N LYS A 201 13.95 6.25 -9.22
CA LYS A 201 14.58 7.45 -9.75
C LYS A 201 15.95 7.60 -9.12
N ASP A 202 16.99 7.62 -9.95
CA ASP A 202 18.38 7.82 -9.52
C ASP A 202 18.83 6.85 -8.40
N GLY A 203 18.37 5.59 -8.48
CA GLY A 203 18.65 4.54 -7.47
C GLY A 203 17.86 4.67 -6.17
N VAL A 204 16.91 5.60 -6.09
CA VAL A 204 15.99 5.78 -4.97
C VAL A 204 14.63 5.22 -5.36
N PHE A 205 14.04 4.38 -4.50
CA PHE A 205 12.64 3.95 -4.68
C PHE A 205 11.70 5.00 -4.10
N VAL A 206 10.68 5.35 -4.88
CA VAL A 206 9.67 6.34 -4.52
C VAL A 206 8.31 5.67 -4.56
N LEU A 207 7.58 5.79 -3.46
CA LEU A 207 6.22 5.31 -3.27
C LEU A 207 5.28 6.50 -3.16
N ASP A 208 4.51 6.73 -4.21
CA ASP A 208 3.45 7.73 -4.26
C ASP A 208 2.13 7.08 -3.86
N ILE A 209 1.41 7.63 -2.88
CA ILE A 209 0.13 7.09 -2.39
C ILE A 209 -0.95 8.19 -2.39
N MET A 210 -2.18 7.86 -2.80
CA MET A 210 -3.31 8.78 -2.68
C MET A 210 -3.67 9.07 -1.21
N PRO A 211 -4.04 10.30 -0.84
CA PRO A 211 -4.42 10.65 0.53
C PRO A 211 -5.49 9.73 1.15
N ASP A 212 -6.49 9.32 0.38
CA ASP A 212 -7.57 8.45 0.86
C ASP A 212 -7.06 7.06 1.26
N VAL A 213 -6.04 6.55 0.55
CA VAL A 213 -5.37 5.28 0.88
C VAL A 213 -4.56 5.40 2.17
N LEU A 214 -3.93 6.57 2.39
CA LEU A 214 -3.23 6.85 3.65
C LEU A 214 -4.20 6.95 4.81
N GLN A 215 -5.33 7.65 4.64
CA GLN A 215 -6.37 7.77 5.66
C GLN A 215 -7.00 6.42 6.00
N ALA A 216 -7.07 5.50 5.04
CA ALA A 216 -7.50 4.12 5.26
C ALA A 216 -6.47 3.25 6.02
N GLY A 217 -5.29 3.79 6.37
CA GLY A 217 -4.26 3.06 7.11
C GLY A 217 -3.52 2.02 6.28
N LEU A 218 -3.42 2.21 4.95
CA LEU A 218 -2.77 1.25 4.05
C LEU A 218 -1.29 1.56 3.79
N LEU A 219 -0.69 2.50 4.54
CA LEU A 219 0.69 2.93 4.32
C LEU A 219 1.68 1.80 4.61
N GLU A 220 1.59 1.19 5.78
CA GLU A 220 2.42 0.06 6.23
C GLU A 220 2.38 -1.07 5.20
N LEU A 221 1.19 -1.35 4.70
CA LEU A 221 0.94 -2.36 3.69
C LEU A 221 1.63 -2.05 2.35
N CYS A 222 1.51 -0.80 1.88
CA CYS A 222 2.21 -0.36 0.67
C CYS A 222 3.73 -0.37 0.84
N VAL A 223 4.24 -0.02 2.02
CA VAL A 223 5.67 -0.08 2.33
C VAL A 223 6.17 -1.52 2.28
N VAL A 224 5.50 -2.46 2.95
CA VAL A 224 5.88 -3.88 2.95
C VAL A 224 5.81 -4.48 1.54
N ALA A 225 4.75 -4.16 0.78
CA ALA A 225 4.65 -4.59 -0.62
C ALA A 225 5.80 -4.03 -1.46
N THR A 226 6.19 -2.77 -1.26
CA THR A 226 7.34 -2.16 -1.95
C THR A 226 8.64 -2.90 -1.62
N VAL A 227 8.87 -3.24 -0.36
CA VAL A 227 10.03 -4.05 0.06
C VAL A 227 10.04 -5.41 -0.64
N LEU A 228 8.93 -6.16 -0.62
CA LEU A 228 8.85 -7.45 -1.31
C LEU A 228 9.11 -7.32 -2.81
N LEU A 229 8.45 -6.37 -3.47
CA LEU A 229 8.50 -6.18 -4.93
C LEU A 229 9.84 -5.66 -5.46
N ARG A 230 10.59 -4.93 -4.63
CA ARG A 230 11.87 -4.32 -5.01
C ARG A 230 13.07 -5.02 -4.40
N SER A 231 12.86 -5.97 -3.49
CA SER A 231 13.94 -6.83 -2.97
C SER A 231 14.49 -7.74 -4.05
N LYS A 232 15.71 -8.23 -3.84
CA LYS A 232 16.34 -9.25 -4.70
C LYS A 232 15.96 -10.67 -4.29
N HIS A 233 15.11 -10.84 -3.29
CA HIS A 233 14.69 -12.14 -2.78
C HIS A 233 13.58 -12.72 -3.65
N ASP A 234 13.66 -14.02 -3.90
CA ASP A 234 12.60 -14.75 -4.57
C ASP A 234 11.43 -14.98 -3.61
N ILE A 235 10.26 -14.41 -3.92
CA ILE A 235 9.05 -14.53 -3.11
C ILE A 235 8.08 -15.61 -3.65
N ASP A 236 8.37 -16.20 -4.81
CA ASP A 236 7.50 -17.20 -5.46
C ASP A 236 8.03 -18.64 -5.32
N HIS A 237 9.32 -18.82 -5.00
CA HIS A 237 9.92 -20.13 -4.77
C HIS A 237 9.43 -20.78 -3.46
N ASP A 238 9.28 -22.11 -3.48
CA ASP A 238 8.99 -22.98 -2.32
C ASP A 238 10.20 -23.85 -1.98
#